data_AF-A0A016SZX0-F1
#
_entry.id   AF-A0A016SZX0-F1
#
_cell.length_a   1.000
_cell.length_b   1.000
_cell.length_c   1.000
_cell.angle_alpha   90.00
_cell.angle_beta   90.00
_cell.angle_gamma   90.00
#
_symmetry.space_group_name_H-M   'P 1'
#
loop_
_entity.id
_entity.type
_entity.pdbx_description
1 polymer ?
#
loop_
_entity_poly.entity_id
_entity_poly.type
_entity_poly.pdbx_seq_one_letter_code
_entity_poly.pdbx_strand_id
1 'polypeptide(L)'
;MVCTYEIRVFSDSPKFSLSWIVELAHEYVKLLYKGDYALYNFFFENRDALFNSFVFIFGDHGGRYGDEAETSFGDSEQNNPFLYVIVPERFRNTKLDEQLRQNSKELVTHFDIYATLKDILYHQPASNFTELDFKPLDESMRGSSLLRRFQDGMRRTCKTLPIPFQFCICQYEKTEVTDESLKDSLGQFVVAQLSSFLERQNVSKQCEEIKLKEIEAKQYLSSKLAHVDNSTSFFEVTFEVAAPAKGRFQIPVRKELEQLDLGGALFTRLDTYGKSGDCMSNEDLRPFCTCKKIEIHSTSPSP
;
A
#
# COMPACT_ATOMS: atom_id res chain seq x y z
N MET A 1 -9.81 15.34 -15.18
CA MET A 1 -9.48 16.72 -15.62
C MET A 1 -9.04 17.48 -14.37
N VAL A 2 -7.76 17.85 -14.25
CA VAL A 2 -7.29 18.67 -13.12
C VAL A 2 -7.81 20.09 -13.34
N CYS A 3 -8.52 20.68 -12.37
CA CYS A 3 -9.05 22.03 -12.48
C CYS A 3 -7.90 23.06 -12.52
N THR A 4 -7.44 23.42 -13.72
CA THR A 4 -6.36 24.40 -13.95
C THR A 4 -6.71 25.80 -13.46
N TYR A 5 -8.00 26.12 -13.31
CA TYR A 5 -8.47 27.41 -12.82
C TYR A 5 -7.97 27.69 -11.38
N GLU A 6 -7.96 26.69 -10.50
CA GLU A 6 -7.59 26.88 -9.09
C GLU A 6 -6.10 27.18 -8.89
N ILE A 7 -5.24 26.69 -9.79
CA ILE A 7 -3.80 26.93 -9.72
C ILE A 7 -3.47 28.42 -9.92
N ARG A 8 -4.27 29.14 -10.72
CA ARG A 8 -3.96 30.51 -11.18
C ARG A 8 -4.68 31.62 -10.41
N VAL A 9 -5.83 31.33 -9.83
CA VAL A 9 -6.61 32.33 -9.09
C VAL A 9 -6.05 32.43 -7.67
N PHE A 10 -5.69 33.64 -7.21
CA PHE A 10 -4.97 33.96 -5.95
C PHE A 10 -3.44 33.75 -6.00
N SER A 11 -2.69 34.64 -6.66
CA SER A 11 -1.22 34.55 -6.75
C SER A 11 -0.49 34.68 -5.41
N ASP A 12 -1.09 35.36 -4.44
CA ASP A 12 -0.38 35.83 -3.24
C ASP A 12 -0.72 35.00 -1.98
N SER A 13 -1.35 33.83 -2.15
CA SER A 13 -1.73 32.95 -1.05
C SER A 13 -1.17 31.54 -1.25
N PRO A 14 -0.66 30.88 -0.20
CA PRO A 14 -0.28 29.47 -0.27
C PRO A 14 -1.47 28.59 -0.71
N LYS A 15 -1.20 27.60 -1.57
CA LYS A 15 -2.22 26.68 -2.08
C LYS A 15 -1.80 25.24 -1.84
N PHE A 16 -2.80 24.38 -1.67
CA PHE A 16 -2.64 22.93 -1.66
C PHE A 16 -3.64 22.34 -2.65
N SER A 17 -3.18 21.43 -3.51
CA SER A 17 -4.04 20.69 -4.42
C SER A 17 -3.63 19.22 -4.41
N LEU A 18 -4.62 18.33 -4.38
CA LEU A 18 -4.48 16.90 -4.54
C LEU A 18 -5.35 16.46 -5.71
N SER A 19 -4.72 15.86 -6.71
CA SER A 19 -5.42 15.29 -7.87
C SER A 19 -5.17 13.79 -7.91
N TRP A 20 -6.25 13.00 -7.87
CA TRP A 20 -6.18 11.54 -7.91
C TRP A 20 -6.67 11.02 -9.26
N ILE A 21 -5.77 10.45 -10.05
CA ILE A 21 -6.05 9.96 -11.40
C ILE A 21 -6.28 8.45 -11.32
N VAL A 22 -7.55 8.03 -11.17
CA VAL A 22 -7.90 6.61 -10.99
C VAL A 22 -7.66 5.81 -12.27
N GLU A 23 -8.32 6.17 -13.37
CA GLU A 23 -8.48 5.27 -14.53
C GLU A 23 -7.27 5.16 -15.47
N LEU A 24 -6.31 6.08 -15.41
CA LEU A 24 -5.28 6.21 -16.45
C LEU A 24 -4.42 4.95 -16.61
N ALA A 25 -4.20 4.22 -15.51
CA ALA A 25 -3.35 3.04 -15.47
C ALA A 25 -3.85 1.93 -14.54
N HIS A 26 -5.10 2.02 -14.06
CA HIS A 26 -5.61 1.07 -13.06
C HIS A 26 -5.67 -0.36 -13.63
N GLU A 27 -6.35 -0.54 -14.76
CA GLU A 27 -6.59 -1.88 -15.34
C GLU A 27 -5.55 -2.27 -16.41
N TYR A 28 -5.02 -1.29 -17.14
CA TYR A 28 -4.17 -1.53 -18.31
C TYR A 28 -2.97 -0.57 -18.36
N VAL A 29 -1.82 -1.04 -17.85
CA VAL A 29 -0.54 -0.30 -17.90
C VAL A 29 -0.18 0.12 -19.33
N LYS A 30 -0.56 -0.69 -20.33
CA LYS A 30 -0.36 -0.44 -21.76
C LYS A 30 -0.98 0.87 -22.26
N LEU A 31 -1.90 1.49 -21.51
CA LEU A 31 -2.57 2.74 -21.90
C LEU A 31 -1.96 4.00 -21.28
N LEU A 32 -0.92 3.87 -20.45
CA LEU A 32 -0.25 5.00 -19.80
C LEU A 32 0.14 6.12 -20.78
N TYR A 33 0.67 5.76 -21.95
CA TYR A 33 1.10 6.72 -22.99
C TYR A 33 -0.01 7.69 -23.43
N LYS A 34 -1.29 7.33 -23.25
CA LYS A 34 -2.42 8.21 -23.58
C LYS A 34 -2.48 9.44 -22.66
N GLY A 35 -1.88 9.36 -21.47
CA GLY A 35 -1.79 10.46 -20.52
C GLY A 35 -0.63 11.42 -20.81
N ASP A 36 0.39 11.01 -21.57
CA ASP A 36 1.65 11.76 -21.70
C ASP A 36 1.44 13.19 -22.18
N TYR A 37 0.72 13.39 -23.30
CA TYR A 37 0.45 14.73 -23.82
C TYR A 37 -0.43 15.56 -22.89
N ALA A 38 -1.38 14.93 -22.18
CA ALA A 38 -2.24 15.63 -21.23
C ALA A 38 -1.45 16.13 -20.02
N LEU A 39 -0.55 15.28 -19.47
CA LEU A 39 0.35 15.64 -18.38
C LEU A 39 1.36 16.71 -18.84
N TYR A 40 1.98 16.52 -20.01
CA TYR A 40 2.89 17.48 -20.59
C TYR A 40 2.23 18.85 -20.75
N ASN A 41 1.07 18.92 -21.40
CA ASN A 41 0.35 20.18 -21.61
C ASN A 41 -0.03 20.82 -20.27
N PHE A 42 -0.52 20.02 -19.30
CA PHE A 42 -0.84 20.53 -17.97
C PHE A 42 0.37 21.19 -17.29
N PHE A 43 1.52 20.53 -17.24
CA PHE A 43 2.71 21.10 -16.61
C PHE A 43 3.29 22.26 -17.41
N PHE A 44 3.31 22.16 -18.74
CA PHE A 44 3.82 23.22 -19.61
C PHE A 44 3.00 24.51 -19.50
N GLU A 45 1.67 24.39 -19.53
CA GLU A 45 0.76 25.54 -19.42
C GLU A 45 0.79 26.18 -18.03
N ASN A 46 1.03 25.40 -16.97
CA ASN A 46 1.03 25.89 -15.59
C ASN A 46 2.44 26.09 -15.00
N ARG A 47 3.50 26.01 -15.81
CA ARG A 47 4.89 26.10 -15.37
C ARG A 47 5.18 27.36 -14.54
N ASP A 48 4.65 28.51 -14.95
CA ASP A 48 4.89 29.79 -14.29
C ASP A 48 4.14 29.91 -12.96
N ALA A 49 3.07 29.14 -12.75
CA ALA A 49 2.38 29.05 -11.47
C ALA A 49 3.02 27.99 -10.54
N LEU A 50 3.60 26.94 -11.13
CA LEU A 50 4.23 25.84 -10.40
C LEU A 50 5.72 26.08 -10.09
N PHE A 51 6.37 27.10 -10.66
CA PHE A 51 7.82 27.29 -10.54
C PHE A 51 8.30 27.44 -9.09
N ASN A 52 7.47 27.99 -8.20
CA ASN A 52 7.75 28.15 -6.78
C ASN A 52 6.99 27.13 -5.90
N SER A 53 6.55 26.01 -6.49
CA SER A 53 5.78 24.97 -5.80
C SER A 53 6.62 23.71 -5.57
N PHE A 54 6.35 23.02 -4.46
CA PHE A 54 6.68 21.60 -4.36
C PHE A 54 5.62 20.80 -5.10
N VAL A 55 6.02 19.91 -5.99
CA VAL A 55 5.11 19.03 -6.74
C VAL A 55 5.51 17.58 -6.48
N PHE A 56 4.55 16.77 -6.09
CA PHE A 56 4.72 15.35 -5.83
C PHE A 56 3.85 14.57 -6.83
N ILE A 57 4.46 13.64 -7.57
CA ILE A 57 3.78 12.71 -8.46
C ILE A 57 4.08 11.32 -7.92
N PHE A 58 3.08 10.60 -7.47
CA PHE A 58 3.28 9.28 -6.89
C PHE A 58 2.09 8.35 -7.11
N GLY A 59 2.35 7.04 -7.07
CA GLY A 59 1.32 6.00 -7.01
C GLY A 59 1.06 5.57 -5.57
N ASP A 60 -0.11 5.03 -5.28
CA ASP A 60 -0.39 4.28 -4.05
C ASP A 60 0.20 2.87 -4.07
N HIS A 61 0.27 2.27 -5.26
CA HIS A 61 0.90 0.97 -5.51
C HIS A 61 1.53 0.95 -6.92
N GLY A 62 2.28 -0.12 -7.24
CA GLY A 62 2.70 -0.41 -8.62
C GLY A 62 1.62 -1.14 -9.43
N GLY A 63 1.91 -1.58 -10.65
CA GLY A 63 0.92 -2.25 -11.50
C GLY A 63 0.44 -3.58 -10.91
N ARG A 64 -0.85 -3.67 -10.52
CA ARG A 64 -1.47 -4.87 -9.93
C ARG A 64 -2.23 -5.75 -10.91
N TYR A 65 -2.52 -5.21 -12.09
CA TYR A 65 -3.38 -5.85 -13.08
C TYR A 65 -2.68 -5.96 -14.43
N GLY A 66 -3.15 -6.92 -15.23
CA GLY A 66 -2.59 -7.23 -16.55
C GLY A 66 -1.43 -8.24 -16.51
N ASP A 67 -1.09 -8.77 -17.68
CA ASP A 67 -0.07 -9.82 -17.85
C ASP A 67 1.29 -9.42 -17.25
N GLU A 68 1.61 -8.12 -17.24
CA GLU A 68 2.85 -7.60 -16.66
C GLU A 68 2.95 -7.83 -15.15
N ALA A 69 1.83 -7.70 -14.43
CA ALA A 69 1.76 -7.87 -12.98
C ALA A 69 1.96 -9.33 -12.53
N GLU A 70 1.70 -10.30 -13.42
CA GLU A 70 1.85 -11.74 -13.17
C GLU A 70 3.30 -12.23 -13.32
N THR A 71 4.19 -11.39 -13.87
CA THR A 71 5.63 -11.71 -13.94
C THR A 71 6.30 -11.59 -12.57
N SER A 72 7.45 -12.25 -12.37
CA SER A 72 8.23 -12.11 -11.13
C SER A 72 8.67 -10.66 -10.84
N PHE A 73 8.88 -9.87 -11.89
CA PHE A 73 9.14 -8.44 -11.77
C PHE A 73 7.88 -7.67 -11.39
N GLY A 74 6.75 -7.95 -12.04
CA GLY A 74 5.46 -7.35 -11.73
C GLY A 74 5.05 -7.57 -10.27
N ASP A 75 5.18 -8.80 -9.77
CA ASP A 75 4.92 -9.16 -8.37
C ASP A 75 5.73 -8.30 -7.38
N SER A 76 7.00 -8.02 -7.71
CA SER A 76 7.84 -7.13 -6.89
C SER A 76 7.42 -5.67 -7.01
N GLU A 77 7.09 -5.23 -8.23
CA GLU A 77 6.75 -3.84 -8.53
C GLU A 77 5.39 -3.42 -7.94
N GLN A 78 4.47 -4.35 -7.68
CA GLN A 78 3.20 -4.06 -7.00
C GLN A 78 3.38 -3.33 -5.66
N ASN A 79 4.47 -3.63 -4.95
CA ASN A 79 4.84 -3.02 -3.67
C ASN A 79 5.86 -1.88 -3.81
N ASN A 80 6.22 -1.50 -5.04
CA ASN A 80 7.20 -0.45 -5.36
C ASN A 80 6.53 0.73 -6.10
N PRO A 81 5.72 1.54 -5.41
CA PRO A 81 5.04 2.67 -6.03
C PRO A 81 6.05 3.73 -6.52
N PHE A 82 5.74 4.33 -7.67
CA PHE A 82 6.51 5.44 -8.21
C PHE A 82 6.42 6.68 -7.31
N LEU A 83 7.51 7.43 -7.17
CA LEU A 83 7.56 8.75 -6.55
C LEU A 83 8.51 9.66 -7.32
N TYR A 84 8.02 10.84 -7.69
CA TYR A 84 8.79 11.93 -8.28
C TYR A 84 8.49 13.23 -7.54
N VAL A 85 9.54 13.95 -7.15
CA VAL A 85 9.43 15.19 -6.39
C VAL A 85 10.12 16.31 -7.17
N ILE A 86 9.40 17.40 -7.39
CA ILE A 86 9.91 18.64 -7.95
C ILE A 86 9.93 19.67 -6.84
N VAL A 87 11.07 20.31 -6.62
CA VAL A 87 11.21 21.41 -5.67
C VAL A 87 11.04 22.77 -6.37
N PRO A 88 10.64 23.82 -5.64
CA PRO A 88 10.69 25.20 -6.10
C PRO A 88 12.02 25.54 -6.77
N GLU A 89 11.99 26.35 -7.82
CA GLU A 89 13.17 26.70 -8.61
C GLU A 89 14.32 27.22 -7.76
N ARG A 90 14.03 28.08 -6.77
CA ARG A 90 15.02 28.63 -5.83
C ARG A 90 15.77 27.59 -5.00
N PHE A 91 15.27 26.35 -4.93
CA PHE A 91 15.92 25.25 -4.20
C PHE A 91 16.65 24.26 -5.10
N ARG A 92 16.49 24.35 -6.44
CA ARG A 92 17.20 23.47 -7.38
C ARG A 92 18.70 23.76 -7.32
N ASN A 93 19.52 22.71 -7.36
CA ASN A 93 20.98 22.80 -7.22
C ASN A 93 21.45 23.47 -5.90
N THR A 94 20.60 23.44 -4.86
CA THR A 94 20.98 23.86 -3.51
C THR A 94 21.22 22.64 -2.63
N LYS A 95 21.75 22.86 -1.41
CA LYS A 95 21.91 21.79 -0.42
C LYS A 95 20.61 21.03 -0.10
N LEU A 96 19.45 21.67 -0.22
CA LEU A 96 18.15 21.00 -0.03
C LEU A 96 17.86 20.00 -1.16
N ASP A 97 18.10 20.38 -2.42
CA ASP A 97 17.95 19.48 -3.57
C ASP A 97 18.99 18.34 -3.50
N GLU A 98 20.24 18.66 -3.14
CA GLU A 98 21.25 17.64 -2.88
C GLU A 98 20.80 16.65 -1.79
N GLN A 99 20.25 17.13 -0.68
CA GLN A 99 19.76 16.29 0.41
C GLN A 99 18.60 15.40 -0.04
N LEU A 100 17.63 15.96 -0.77
CA LEU A 100 16.51 15.19 -1.33
C LEU A 100 17.00 14.08 -2.27
N ARG A 101 18.01 14.36 -3.12
CA ARG A 101 18.65 13.37 -4.01
C ARG A 101 19.47 12.31 -3.27
N GLN A 102 19.99 12.59 -2.08
CA GLN A 102 20.59 11.53 -1.26
C GLN A 102 19.50 10.64 -0.70
N ASN A 103 18.42 11.21 -0.16
CA ASN A 103 17.31 10.44 0.38
C ASN A 103 16.57 9.61 -0.68
N SER A 104 16.57 10.04 -1.95
CA SER A 104 15.98 9.26 -3.05
C SER A 104 16.71 7.95 -3.36
N LYS A 105 17.87 7.68 -2.74
CA LYS A 105 18.62 6.43 -2.88
C LYS A 105 18.35 5.44 -1.73
N GLU A 106 17.52 5.83 -0.77
CA GLU A 106 17.13 5.03 0.38
C GLU A 106 15.69 4.53 0.25
N LEU A 107 15.29 3.59 1.10
CA LEU A 107 13.91 3.10 1.15
C LEU A 107 12.97 4.20 1.67
N VAL A 108 12.02 4.64 0.84
CA VAL A 108 11.04 5.69 1.14
C VAL A 108 9.64 5.09 1.22
N THR A 109 8.80 5.64 2.10
CA THR A 109 7.40 5.27 2.29
C THR A 109 6.47 6.47 2.14
N HIS A 110 5.17 6.26 1.94
CA HIS A 110 4.20 7.36 1.97
C HIS A 110 4.13 8.07 3.33
N PHE A 111 4.57 7.44 4.43
CA PHE A 111 4.70 8.12 5.72
C PHE A 111 5.75 9.24 5.66
N ASP A 112 6.83 9.06 4.89
CA ASP A 112 7.85 10.09 4.68
C ASP A 112 7.30 11.24 3.83
N ILE A 113 6.43 10.96 2.86
CA ILE A 113 5.72 12.00 2.10
C ILE A 113 4.85 12.85 3.04
N TYR A 114 4.06 12.21 3.90
CA TYR A 114 3.26 12.91 4.92
C TYR A 114 4.13 13.77 5.86
N ALA A 115 5.23 13.22 6.36
CA ALA A 115 6.17 13.96 7.20
C ALA A 115 6.81 15.15 6.45
N THR A 116 7.12 14.97 5.17
CA THR A 116 7.67 16.02 4.28
C THR A 116 6.67 17.16 4.10
N LEU A 117 5.39 16.85 3.86
CA LEU A 117 4.35 17.87 3.72
C LEU A 117 4.17 18.67 5.03
N LYS A 118 4.20 18.01 6.19
CA LYS A 118 4.20 18.70 7.51
C LYS A 118 5.43 19.58 7.70
N ASP A 119 6.62 19.10 7.32
CA ASP A 119 7.88 19.87 7.41
C ASP A 119 7.82 21.14 6.56
N ILE A 120 7.36 21.02 5.31
CA ILE A 120 7.16 22.15 4.38
C ILE A 120 6.19 23.18 4.97
N LEU A 121 5.11 22.74 5.59
CA LEU A 121 4.06 23.63 6.09
C LEU A 121 4.43 24.32 7.40
N TYR A 122 5.03 23.59 8.36
CA TYR A 122 5.13 24.06 9.74
C TYR A 122 6.55 24.36 10.23
N HIS A 123 7.59 23.82 9.59
CA HIS A 123 8.94 23.85 10.17
C HIS A 123 9.98 24.51 9.26
N GLN A 124 10.07 24.09 8.00
CA GLN A 124 11.05 24.64 7.05
C GLN A 124 10.89 26.15 6.76
N PRO A 125 9.69 26.75 6.75
CA PRO A 125 9.56 28.19 6.51
C PRO A 125 10.31 29.05 7.53
N ALA A 126 10.40 28.61 8.79
CA ALA A 126 11.06 29.36 9.86
C ALA A 126 12.58 29.49 9.66
N SER A 127 13.20 28.53 8.99
CA SER A 127 14.63 28.52 8.66
C SER A 127 14.90 28.90 7.20
N ASN A 128 13.89 29.35 6.46
CA ASN A 128 13.94 29.53 5.01
C ASN A 128 14.54 28.30 4.30
N PHE A 129 14.14 27.10 4.73
CA PHE A 129 14.52 25.82 4.15
C PHE A 129 16.02 25.48 4.22
N THR A 130 16.72 26.02 5.22
CA THR A 130 18.17 25.76 5.42
C THR A 130 18.49 24.68 6.44
N GLU A 131 17.51 24.27 7.25
CA GLU A 131 17.67 23.20 8.24
C GLU A 131 17.51 21.81 7.59
N LEU A 132 18.65 21.13 7.41
CA LEU A 132 18.71 19.82 6.75
C LEU A 132 19.04 18.68 7.72
N ASP A 133 19.31 18.97 8.98
CA ASP A 133 19.63 17.94 9.97
C ASP A 133 18.39 17.13 10.34
N PHE A 134 18.60 15.86 10.71
CA PHE A 134 17.53 14.98 11.17
C PHE A 134 16.74 15.64 12.31
N LYS A 135 15.41 15.63 12.18
CA LYS A 135 14.50 16.19 13.18
C LYS A 135 13.25 15.31 13.27
N PRO A 136 12.97 14.68 14.42
CA PRO A 136 11.66 14.10 14.67
C PRO A 136 10.66 15.26 14.82
N LEU A 137 9.73 15.41 13.87
CA LEU A 137 8.80 16.54 13.90
C LEU A 137 7.68 16.34 14.95
N ASP A 138 7.38 15.08 15.29
CA ASP A 138 6.30 14.67 16.20
C ASP A 138 6.53 13.21 16.61
N GLU A 139 6.30 12.86 17.88
CA GLU A 139 6.46 11.50 18.41
C GLU A 139 5.51 10.48 17.77
N SER A 140 4.36 10.92 17.27
CA SER A 140 3.37 10.08 16.61
C SER A 140 3.66 9.81 15.12
N MET A 141 4.63 10.52 14.54
CA MET A 141 4.94 10.37 13.11
C MET A 141 5.67 9.07 12.83
N ARG A 142 5.19 8.39 11.78
CA ARG A 142 5.75 7.14 11.28
C ARG A 142 6.86 7.34 10.24
N GLY A 143 7.00 8.54 9.69
CA GLY A 143 7.94 8.85 8.62
C GLY A 143 8.87 10.02 8.96
N SER A 144 9.90 10.19 8.14
CA SER A 144 10.86 11.28 8.23
C SER A 144 10.76 12.19 7.01
N SER A 145 10.92 13.50 7.19
CA SER A 145 10.91 14.45 6.07
C SER A 145 12.02 14.13 5.07
N LEU A 146 11.67 14.08 3.79
CA LEU A 146 12.60 13.88 2.68
C LEU A 146 13.52 15.09 2.46
N LEU A 147 13.23 16.24 3.08
CA LEU A 147 14.05 17.46 3.01
C LEU A 147 15.20 17.48 4.02
N ARG A 148 15.25 16.51 4.94
CA ARG A 148 16.24 16.42 6.02
C ARG A 148 17.01 15.12 5.91
N ARG A 149 18.22 15.07 6.46
CA ARG A 149 18.95 13.80 6.64
C ARG A 149 18.08 12.84 7.42
N PHE A 150 18.06 11.58 7.00
CA PHE A 150 17.54 10.52 7.84
C PHE A 150 18.43 10.30 9.06
N GLN A 151 17.90 9.63 10.07
CA GLN A 151 18.59 9.45 11.34
C GLN A 151 19.92 8.71 11.17
N ASP A 152 21.00 9.33 11.63
CA ASP A 152 22.34 8.74 11.58
C ASP A 152 22.39 7.41 12.33
N GLY A 153 23.09 6.43 11.75
CA GLY A 153 23.23 5.09 12.32
C GLY A 153 22.00 4.19 12.16
N MET A 154 20.87 4.69 11.66
CA MET A 154 19.67 3.88 11.42
C MET A 154 19.49 3.59 9.94
N ARG A 155 19.91 2.39 9.52
CA ARG A 155 19.68 1.92 8.15
C ARG A 155 18.19 1.76 7.89
N ARG A 156 17.70 2.28 6.76
CA ARG A 156 16.31 2.15 6.33
C ARG A 156 16.09 0.79 5.64
N THR A 157 15.23 -0.02 6.23
CA THR A 157 14.91 -1.39 5.81
C THR A 157 13.44 -1.66 6.14
N CYS A 158 12.84 -2.72 5.59
CA CYS A 158 11.48 -3.11 5.98
C CYS A 158 11.34 -3.45 7.48
N LYS A 159 12.45 -3.75 8.17
CA LYS A 159 12.46 -4.02 9.62
C LYS A 159 12.49 -2.74 10.47
N THR A 160 13.15 -1.70 9.96
CA THR A 160 13.35 -0.43 10.70
C THR A 160 12.30 0.62 10.35
N LEU A 161 11.61 0.45 9.22
CA LEU A 161 10.48 1.27 8.82
C LEU A 161 9.16 0.57 9.14
N PRO A 162 8.05 1.31 9.31
CA PRO A 162 6.73 0.76 9.60
C PRO A 162 6.07 0.17 8.34
N ILE A 163 6.78 -0.74 7.67
CA ILE A 163 6.33 -1.46 6.48
C ILE A 163 5.93 -2.87 6.92
N PRO A 164 4.63 -3.23 6.83
CA PRO A 164 4.21 -4.61 7.06
C PRO A 164 4.98 -5.58 6.15
N PHE A 165 5.31 -6.77 6.67
CA PHE A 165 6.18 -7.72 5.97
C PHE A 165 5.67 -8.07 4.56
N GLN A 166 4.36 -8.18 4.36
CA GLN A 166 3.76 -8.48 3.06
C GLN A 166 3.94 -7.37 2.01
N PHE A 167 4.26 -6.14 2.42
CA PHE A 167 4.52 -5.01 1.53
C PHE A 167 6.02 -4.69 1.42
N CYS A 168 6.88 -5.54 1.98
CA CYS A 168 8.31 -5.39 1.84
C CYS A 168 8.75 -5.71 0.41
N ILE A 169 9.48 -4.80 -0.23
CA ILE A 169 10.03 -4.99 -1.59
C ILE A 169 11.20 -5.98 -1.67
N CYS A 170 11.67 -6.51 -0.53
CA CYS A 170 12.78 -7.45 -0.52
C CYS A 170 12.37 -8.76 -1.21
N GLN A 171 13.14 -9.15 -2.23
CA GLN A 171 12.94 -10.42 -2.93
C GLN A 171 13.52 -11.57 -2.09
N TYR A 172 12.61 -12.39 -1.56
CA TYR A 172 12.96 -13.62 -0.86
C TYR A 172 12.74 -14.82 -1.77
N GLU A 173 13.69 -15.76 -1.74
CA GLU A 173 13.49 -17.05 -2.38
C GLU A 173 12.45 -17.85 -1.60
N LYS A 174 11.56 -18.52 -2.33
CA LYS A 174 10.48 -19.33 -1.76
C LYS A 174 10.45 -20.70 -2.44
N THR A 175 10.02 -21.71 -1.70
CA THR A 175 9.79 -23.06 -2.23
C THR A 175 8.36 -23.50 -1.95
N GLU A 176 7.72 -24.16 -2.90
CA GLU A 176 6.39 -24.72 -2.71
C GLU A 176 6.37 -25.70 -1.53
N VAL A 177 5.36 -25.59 -0.68
CA VAL A 177 5.09 -26.56 0.39
C VAL A 177 4.38 -27.75 -0.24
N THR A 178 4.92 -28.96 -0.07
CA THR A 178 4.32 -30.20 -0.58
C THR A 178 3.71 -31.08 0.51
N ASP A 179 3.92 -30.74 1.78
CA ASP A 179 3.33 -31.46 2.92
C ASP A 179 1.86 -31.06 3.07
N GLU A 180 0.95 -32.00 2.80
CA GLU A 180 -0.49 -31.75 2.84
C GLU A 180 -1.02 -31.51 4.27
N SER A 181 -0.44 -32.13 5.29
CA SER A 181 -0.82 -31.89 6.69
C SER A 181 -0.49 -30.46 7.13
N LEU A 182 0.68 -29.96 6.70
CA LEU A 182 1.07 -28.57 6.92
C LEU A 182 0.16 -27.59 6.14
N LYS A 183 -0.17 -27.88 4.88
CA LYS A 183 -1.12 -27.07 4.11
C LYS A 183 -2.47 -27.01 4.80
N ASP A 184 -3.02 -28.14 5.24
CA ASP A 184 -4.30 -28.19 5.95
C ASP A 184 -4.27 -27.35 7.22
N SER A 185 -3.20 -27.45 8.02
CA SER A 185 -2.99 -26.65 9.23
C SER A 185 -2.95 -25.14 8.92
N LEU A 186 -2.16 -24.73 7.92
CA LEU A 186 -2.07 -23.34 7.47
C LEU A 186 -3.43 -22.82 6.96
N GLY A 187 -4.15 -23.63 6.19
CA GLY A 187 -5.44 -23.29 5.60
C GLY A 187 -6.54 -23.08 6.64
N GLN A 188 -6.64 -24.00 7.60
CA GLN A 188 -7.57 -23.85 8.71
C GLN A 188 -7.25 -22.61 9.55
N PHE A 189 -5.95 -22.36 9.79
CA PHE A 189 -5.51 -21.18 10.53
C PHE A 189 -5.91 -19.87 9.83
N VAL A 190 -5.58 -19.68 8.54
CA VAL A 190 -5.85 -18.41 7.85
C VAL A 190 -7.34 -18.13 7.67
N VAL A 191 -8.17 -19.16 7.45
CA VAL A 191 -9.63 -19.01 7.40
C VAL A 191 -10.19 -18.62 8.76
N ALA A 192 -9.73 -19.26 9.85
CA ALA A 192 -10.14 -18.88 11.19
C ALA A 192 -9.74 -17.45 11.54
N GLN A 193 -8.55 -17.00 11.11
CA GLN A 193 -8.09 -15.63 11.31
C GLN A 193 -8.90 -14.61 10.51
N LEU A 194 -9.29 -14.91 9.27
CA LEU A 194 -10.16 -14.05 8.45
C LEU A 194 -11.56 -13.93 9.06
N SER A 195 -12.15 -15.05 9.50
CA SER A 195 -13.43 -15.03 10.24
C SER A 195 -13.33 -14.19 11.51
N SER A 196 -12.27 -14.39 12.30
CA SER A 196 -12.03 -13.65 13.55
C SER A 196 -11.83 -12.15 13.28
N PHE A 197 -11.22 -11.79 12.15
CA PHE A 197 -11.11 -10.39 11.73
C PHE A 197 -12.49 -9.76 11.51
N LEU A 198 -13.40 -10.42 10.76
CA LEU A 198 -14.76 -9.93 10.54
C LEU A 198 -15.58 -9.84 11.84
N GLU A 199 -15.35 -10.76 12.79
CA GLU A 199 -15.96 -10.72 14.13
C GLU A 199 -15.46 -9.52 14.95
N ARG A 200 -14.15 -9.26 15.00
CA ARG A 200 -13.58 -8.10 15.69
C ARG A 200 -14.07 -6.77 15.12
N GLN A 201 -14.36 -6.74 13.82
CA GLN A 201 -14.97 -5.59 13.14
C GLN A 201 -16.49 -5.50 13.35
N ASN A 202 -17.11 -6.45 14.07
CA ASN A 202 -18.55 -6.54 14.33
C ASN A 202 -19.42 -6.63 13.06
N VAL A 203 -18.89 -7.22 11.98
CA VAL A 203 -19.60 -7.35 10.69
C VAL A 203 -19.92 -8.79 10.29
N SER A 204 -19.47 -9.79 11.06
CA SER A 204 -19.68 -11.22 10.76
C SER A 204 -21.15 -11.61 10.54
N LYS A 205 -22.11 -10.91 11.16
CA LYS A 205 -23.54 -11.14 10.94
C LYS A 205 -24.02 -10.74 9.54
N GLN A 206 -23.36 -9.78 8.90
CA GLN A 206 -23.70 -9.28 7.56
C GLN A 206 -22.99 -10.07 6.46
N CYS A 207 -21.86 -10.71 6.79
CA CYS A 207 -21.05 -11.46 5.83
C CYS A 207 -21.39 -12.95 5.83
N GLU A 208 -21.24 -13.58 4.68
CA GLU A 208 -21.28 -15.03 4.49
C GLU A 208 -20.15 -15.72 5.27
N GLU A 209 -20.35 -17.00 5.60
CA GLU A 209 -19.39 -17.78 6.38
C GLU A 209 -18.12 -18.10 5.56
N ILE A 210 -16.94 -17.91 6.17
CA ILE A 210 -15.65 -18.20 5.53
C ILE A 210 -15.32 -19.67 5.73
N LYS A 211 -15.21 -20.42 4.62
CA LYS A 211 -14.79 -21.83 4.60
C LYS A 211 -13.66 -22.02 3.60
N LEU A 212 -12.67 -22.81 3.97
CA LEU A 212 -11.57 -23.13 3.05
C LEU A 212 -12.11 -23.94 1.86
N LYS A 213 -11.71 -23.54 0.64
CA LYS A 213 -11.92 -24.31 -0.59
C LYS A 213 -10.61 -24.90 -1.08
N GLU A 214 -9.57 -24.08 -1.18
CA GLU A 214 -8.27 -24.44 -1.74
C GLU A 214 -7.16 -23.65 -1.07
N ILE A 215 -5.95 -24.21 -1.04
CA ILE A 215 -4.76 -23.58 -0.46
C ILE A 215 -3.50 -23.87 -1.28
N GLU A 216 -2.72 -22.82 -1.47
CA GLU A 216 -1.34 -22.84 -1.93
C GLU A 216 -0.46 -22.23 -0.83
N ALA A 217 0.71 -22.80 -0.60
CA ALA A 217 1.65 -22.27 0.40
C ALA A 217 3.08 -22.37 -0.11
N LYS A 218 3.84 -21.29 0.07
CA LYS A 218 5.28 -21.25 -0.25
C LYS A 218 6.07 -20.90 1.00
N GLN A 219 7.08 -21.69 1.33
CA GLN A 219 7.98 -21.41 2.45
C GLN A 219 9.08 -20.45 2.01
N TYR A 220 9.30 -19.38 2.79
CA TYR A 220 10.44 -18.48 2.59
C TYR A 220 11.73 -19.18 3.02
N LEU A 221 12.76 -19.16 2.17
CA LEU A 221 14.05 -19.77 2.48
C LEU A 221 14.83 -18.89 3.49
N SER A 222 15.22 -19.51 4.61
CA SER A 222 15.76 -18.83 5.79
C SER A 222 17.12 -18.16 5.60
N SER A 223 17.90 -18.53 4.57
CA SER A 223 19.27 -18.03 4.35
C SER A 223 19.37 -16.50 4.21
N LYS A 224 18.28 -15.83 3.85
CA LYS A 224 18.17 -14.36 3.75
C LYS A 224 17.31 -13.72 4.85
N LEU A 225 16.61 -14.51 5.65
CA LEU A 225 15.88 -14.05 6.84
C LEU A 225 16.84 -14.10 8.03
N ALA A 226 17.84 -13.22 8.03
CA ALA A 226 18.80 -13.11 9.13
C ALA A 226 18.05 -12.95 10.47
N HIS A 227 18.40 -13.78 11.46
CA HIS A 227 17.84 -13.84 12.83
C HIS A 227 16.60 -14.71 13.05
N VAL A 228 16.22 -15.56 12.11
CA VAL A 228 15.21 -16.59 12.36
C VAL A 228 15.92 -17.78 13.00
N ASP A 229 15.61 -18.08 14.27
CA ASP A 229 16.03 -19.32 14.92
C ASP A 229 15.61 -20.52 14.06
N ASN A 230 16.36 -21.63 14.07
CA ASN A 230 16.07 -22.80 13.22
C ASN A 230 14.66 -23.38 13.48
N SER A 231 14.02 -22.99 14.58
CA SER A 231 12.67 -23.34 15.01
C SER A 231 11.54 -22.53 14.34
N THR A 232 11.87 -21.45 13.62
CA THR A 232 10.88 -20.54 13.02
C THR A 232 10.88 -20.64 11.50
N SER A 233 9.69 -20.74 10.91
CA SER A 233 9.47 -20.76 9.47
C SER A 233 8.45 -19.70 9.08
N PHE A 234 8.62 -19.13 7.89
CA PHE A 234 7.66 -18.20 7.31
C PHE A 234 7.07 -18.81 6.05
N PHE A 235 5.78 -18.58 5.84
CA PHE A 235 5.03 -19.07 4.70
C PHE A 235 4.26 -17.92 4.07
N GLU A 236 4.21 -17.87 2.75
CA GLU A 236 3.23 -17.11 2.00
C GLU A 236 2.06 -18.04 1.72
N VAL A 237 0.90 -17.76 2.31
CA VAL A 237 -0.29 -18.59 2.17
C VAL A 237 -1.28 -17.87 1.27
N THR A 238 -1.64 -18.51 0.16
CA THR A 238 -2.73 -18.08 -0.72
C THR A 238 -3.86 -19.09 -0.58
N PHE A 239 -5.07 -18.63 -0.33
CA PHE A 239 -6.22 -19.52 -0.14
C PHE A 239 -7.48 -19.00 -0.81
N GLU A 240 -8.32 -19.93 -1.26
CA GLU A 240 -9.65 -19.63 -1.77
C GLU A 240 -10.71 -19.97 -0.73
N VAL A 241 -11.70 -19.09 -0.63
CA VAL A 241 -12.88 -19.27 0.22
C VAL A 241 -14.01 -19.89 -0.61
N ALA A 242 -14.68 -20.90 -0.05
CA ALA A 242 -15.78 -21.59 -0.69
C ALA A 242 -17.02 -20.69 -0.86
N ALA A 243 -17.90 -21.07 -1.78
CA ALA A 243 -19.21 -20.43 -1.90
C ALA A 243 -20.04 -20.65 -0.62
N PRO A 244 -20.88 -19.68 -0.21
CA PRO A 244 -21.22 -18.45 -0.92
C PRO A 244 -20.25 -17.28 -0.71
N ALA A 245 -19.38 -17.31 0.30
CA ALA A 245 -18.50 -16.20 0.62
C ALA A 245 -17.54 -15.86 -0.52
N LYS A 246 -16.89 -16.87 -1.13
CA LYS A 246 -15.93 -16.69 -2.24
C LYS A 246 -14.75 -15.76 -1.92
N GLY A 247 -13.72 -15.86 -2.76
CA GLY A 247 -12.59 -14.94 -2.76
C GLY A 247 -11.26 -15.60 -2.53
N ARG A 248 -10.23 -15.01 -3.15
CA ARG A 248 -8.85 -15.47 -3.10
C ARG A 248 -8.04 -14.46 -2.31
N PHE A 249 -7.42 -14.92 -1.25
CA PHE A 249 -6.68 -14.08 -0.31
C PHE A 249 -5.25 -14.57 -0.15
N GLN A 250 -4.36 -13.65 0.17
CA GLN A 250 -2.97 -13.94 0.49
C GLN A 250 -2.59 -13.29 1.82
N ILE A 251 -1.84 -14.01 2.65
CA ILE A 251 -1.24 -13.46 3.87
C ILE A 251 0.02 -14.27 4.25
N PRO A 252 1.09 -13.62 4.74
CA PRO A 252 2.20 -14.36 5.32
C PRO A 252 1.82 -14.93 6.70
N VAL A 253 2.30 -16.13 6.98
CA VAL A 253 2.11 -16.85 8.25
C VAL A 253 3.49 -17.20 8.81
N ARG A 254 3.67 -16.95 10.11
CA ARG A 254 4.84 -17.39 10.87
C ARG A 254 4.48 -18.66 11.63
N LYS A 255 5.32 -19.68 11.53
CA LYS A 255 5.28 -20.89 12.37
C LYS A 255 6.48 -20.87 13.29
N GLU A 256 6.25 -20.90 14.60
CA GLU A 256 7.30 -21.09 15.61
C GLU A 256 6.98 -22.37 16.37
N LEU A 257 7.83 -23.39 16.20
CA LEU A 257 7.51 -24.76 16.60
C LEU A 257 6.21 -25.24 15.95
N GLU A 258 5.13 -25.42 16.72
CA GLU A 258 3.79 -25.77 16.22
C GLU A 258 2.77 -24.61 16.34
N GLN A 259 3.19 -23.45 16.84
CA GLN A 259 2.34 -22.29 16.92
C GLN A 259 2.33 -21.53 15.60
N LEU A 260 1.15 -21.17 15.12
CA LEU A 260 0.94 -20.34 13.94
C LEU A 260 0.48 -18.94 14.35
N ASP A 261 1.11 -17.93 13.77
CA ASP A 261 0.79 -16.52 13.93
C ASP A 261 0.73 -15.84 12.57
N LEU A 262 -0.07 -14.77 12.46
CA LEU A 262 -0.05 -13.94 11.25
C LEU A 262 1.31 -13.24 11.16
N GLY A 263 1.99 -13.41 10.03
CA GLY A 263 3.22 -12.71 9.70
C GLY A 263 2.99 -11.34 9.04
N GLY A 264 1.73 -11.00 8.73
CA GLY A 264 1.33 -9.79 8.03
C GLY A 264 0.27 -8.99 8.78
N ALA A 265 0.11 -7.73 8.38
CA ALA A 265 -0.84 -6.82 9.04
C ALA A 265 -2.31 -7.08 8.65
N LEU A 266 -2.57 -7.42 7.37
CA LEU A 266 -3.89 -7.60 6.79
C LEU A 266 -3.84 -8.65 5.68
N PHE A 267 -4.98 -9.27 5.40
CA PHE A 267 -5.16 -10.15 4.24
C PHE A 267 -5.18 -9.31 2.97
N THR A 268 -4.48 -9.74 1.93
CA THR A 268 -4.54 -9.14 0.59
C THR A 268 -5.57 -9.88 -0.24
N ARG A 269 -6.60 -9.18 -0.74
CA ARG A 269 -7.56 -9.74 -1.71
C ARG A 269 -6.91 -9.76 -3.10
N LEU A 270 -6.84 -10.93 -3.73
CA LEU A 270 -6.16 -11.12 -5.02
C LEU A 270 -7.11 -11.11 -6.23
N ASP A 271 -8.41 -11.28 -6.02
CA ASP A 271 -9.44 -11.26 -7.07
C ASP A 271 -10.46 -10.14 -6.85
N THR A 272 -11.10 -9.70 -7.93
CA THR A 272 -12.13 -8.66 -7.88
C THR A 272 -13.33 -9.13 -7.04
N TYR A 273 -13.70 -8.33 -6.04
CA TYR A 273 -14.86 -8.61 -5.18
C TYR A 273 -16.17 -7.96 -5.68
N GLY A 274 -16.09 -6.99 -6.59
CA GLY A 274 -17.25 -6.36 -7.23
C GLY A 274 -18.27 -5.84 -6.20
N LYS A 275 -19.54 -6.24 -6.35
CA LYS A 275 -20.64 -5.84 -5.47
C LYS A 275 -20.81 -6.70 -4.22
N SER A 276 -19.90 -7.64 -3.99
CA SER A 276 -20.08 -8.65 -2.93
C SER A 276 -20.10 -8.01 -1.55
N GLY A 277 -19.36 -6.92 -1.32
CA GLY A 277 -19.27 -6.22 -0.04
C GLY A 277 -20.20 -5.00 0.12
N ASP A 278 -21.19 -4.77 -0.76
CA ASP A 278 -21.99 -3.53 -0.82
C ASP A 278 -22.79 -3.19 0.46
N CYS A 279 -22.97 -4.15 1.37
CA CYS A 279 -23.57 -3.94 2.69
C CYS A 279 -22.61 -3.29 3.70
N MET A 280 -21.31 -3.22 3.43
CA MET A 280 -20.34 -2.61 4.33
C MET A 280 -20.34 -1.10 4.17
N SER A 281 -20.61 -0.38 5.26
CA SER A 281 -20.46 1.07 5.31
C SER A 281 -19.00 1.53 5.36
N ASN A 282 -18.10 0.67 5.86
CA ASN A 282 -16.67 0.89 5.82
C ASN A 282 -16.09 0.29 4.53
N GLU A 283 -15.60 1.15 3.64
CA GLU A 283 -14.98 0.77 2.36
C GLU A 283 -13.81 -0.21 2.55
N ASP A 284 -13.04 -0.08 3.65
CA ASP A 284 -11.90 -0.96 3.95
C ASP A 284 -12.32 -2.42 4.22
N LEU A 285 -13.61 -2.66 4.53
CA LEU A 285 -14.13 -4.00 4.82
C LEU A 285 -14.75 -4.70 3.60
N ARG A 286 -15.05 -3.95 2.53
CA ARG A 286 -15.68 -4.50 1.31
C ARG A 286 -14.91 -5.67 0.68
N PRO A 287 -13.56 -5.67 0.62
CA PRO A 287 -12.83 -6.79 0.02
C PRO A 287 -12.95 -8.12 0.78
N PHE A 288 -13.27 -8.07 2.07
CA PHE A 288 -13.29 -9.22 2.98
C PHE A 288 -14.67 -9.83 3.17
N CYS A 289 -15.73 -9.10 2.81
CA CYS A 289 -17.11 -9.47 3.08
C CYS A 289 -17.86 -9.77 1.79
N THR A 290 -18.54 -10.91 1.75
CA THR A 290 -19.64 -11.15 0.82
C THR A 290 -20.93 -11.07 1.60
N CYS A 291 -21.82 -10.16 1.21
CA CYS A 291 -23.03 -9.86 1.93
C CYS A 291 -24.02 -11.03 1.84
N LYS A 292 -24.55 -11.41 3.00
CA LYS A 292 -25.69 -12.31 3.10
C LYS A 292 -26.87 -11.70 2.36
N LYS A 293 -27.59 -12.52 1.61
CA LYS A 293 -28.86 -12.10 1.03
C LYS A 293 -29.85 -11.82 2.16
N ILE A 294 -30.43 -10.63 2.17
CA ILE A 294 -31.60 -10.35 3.01
C ILE A 294 -32.75 -11.17 2.41
N GLU A 295 -33.18 -12.22 3.12
CA GLU A 295 -34.45 -12.87 2.80
C GLU A 295 -35.57 -11.88 3.09
N ILE A 296 -36.06 -11.20 2.06
CA ILE A 296 -37.34 -10.51 2.15
C ILE A 296 -38.39 -11.62 2.18
N HIS A 297 -38.87 -11.98 3.38
CA HIS A 297 -40.09 -12.75 3.49
C HIS A 297 -41.23 -11.91 2.90
N SER A 298 -41.55 -12.14 1.62
CA SER A 298 -42.78 -11.65 1.03
C SER A 298 -43.94 -12.39 1.69
N THR A 299 -44.51 -11.81 2.74
CA THR A 299 -45.84 -12.16 3.20
C THR A 299 -46.83 -11.74 2.12
N SER A 300 -47.07 -12.64 1.17
CA SER A 300 -48.24 -12.54 0.29
C SER A 300 -49.49 -12.58 1.17
N PRO A 301 -50.38 -11.58 1.10
CA PRO A 301 -51.65 -11.66 1.80
C PRO A 301 -52.49 -12.78 1.16
N SER A 302 -52.90 -13.73 1.99
CA SER A 302 -53.85 -14.79 1.63
C SER A 302 -55.16 -14.18 1.11
N PRO A 303 -55.84 -14.82 0.15
CA PRO A 303 -57.03 -14.29 -0.53
C PRO A 303 -58.23 -14.06 0.40
#